data_AF-A0A357V7V4-F1
#
_entry.id   AF-A0A357V7V4-F1
#
_cell.length_a   1.000
_cell.length_b   1.000
_cell.length_c   1.000
_cell.angle_alpha   90.00
_cell.angle_beta   90.00
_cell.angle_gamma   90.00
#
_symmetry.space_group_name_H-M   'P 1'
#
loop_
_entity.id
_entity.type
_entity.pdbx_description
1 polymer ?
#
loop_
_entity_poly.entity_id
_entity_poly.type
_entity_poly.pdbx_seq_one_letter_code
_entity_poly.pdbx_strand_id
1 'polypeptide(L)' 'TAEDVIELIRGEQSKGDFRGVIVQLGGQTPLKLSLALESAGIPILGTSPDAIDLAEDRERF' A
#
# COMPACT_ATOMS: atom_id res chain seq x y z
N THR A 1 5.40 -11.48 -3.78
CA THR A 1 5.86 -10.32 -4.58
C THR A 1 4.77 -9.27 -4.62
N ALA A 2 4.99 -8.10 -5.23
CA ALA A 2 3.92 -7.10 -5.38
C ALA A 2 2.75 -7.65 -6.22
N GLU A 3 3.06 -8.44 -7.26
CA GLU A 3 2.06 -9.09 -8.12
C GLU A 3 1.15 -10.03 -7.32
N ASP A 4 1.71 -10.93 -6.49
CA ASP A 4 0.92 -11.86 -5.67
C ASP A 4 -0.06 -11.14 -4.74
N VAL A 5 0.39 -10.02 -4.16
CA VAL A 5 -0.41 -9.21 -3.22
C VAL A 5 -1.54 -8.50 -3.97
N ILE A 6 -1.26 -7.94 -5.15
CA ILE A 6 -2.27 -7.29 -5.99
C ILE A 6 -3.32 -8.30 -6.45
N GLU A 7 -2.92 -9.50 -6.86
CA GLU A 7 -3.85 -10.56 -7.29
C GLU A 7 -4.80 -10.95 -6.14
N LEU A 8 -4.25 -11.15 -4.94
CA LEU A 8 -5.05 -11.48 -3.76
C LEU A 8 -6.05 -10.36 -3.43
N ILE A 9 -5.62 -9.10 -3.46
CA ILE A 9 -6.48 -7.94 -3.18
C ILE A 9 -7.61 -7.84 -4.21
N ARG A 10 -7.33 -8.08 -5.49
CA ARG A 10 -8.36 -8.08 -6.54
C ARG A 10 -9.41 -9.17 -6.31
N GLY A 11 -8.96 -10.35 -5.86
CA GLY A 11 -9.86 -11.41 -5.42
C GLY A 11 -10.78 -10.96 -4.28
N GLU A 12 -10.25 -10.28 -3.27
CA GLU A 12 -11.05 -9.74 -2.15
C GLU A 12 -11.99 -8.60 -2.58
N GLN A 13 -11.56 -7.70 -3.47
CA GLN A 13 -12.40 -6.64 -4.03
C GLN A 13 -13.66 -7.17 -4.72
N SER A 14 -13.57 -8.34 -5.36
CA SER A 14 -14.72 -8.98 -6.01
C SER A 14 -15.83 -9.40 -5.03
N LYS A 15 -15.53 -9.54 -3.74
CA LYS A 15 -16.50 -9.91 -2.70
C LYS A 15 -17.34 -8.73 -2.21
N GLY A 16 -16.94 -7.49 -2.53
CA GLY A 16 -17.74 -6.28 -2.33
C GLY A 16 -17.65 -5.62 -0.94
N ASP A 17 -16.97 -6.22 0.05
CA ASP A 17 -16.78 -5.60 1.37
C ASP A 17 -15.42 -4.90 1.55
N PHE A 18 -14.55 -5.01 0.55
CA PHE A 18 -13.18 -4.51 0.59
C PHE A 18 -13.14 -2.99 0.72
N ARG A 19 -12.48 -2.50 1.78
CA ARG A 19 -12.33 -1.06 2.07
C ARG A 19 -10.97 -0.49 1.70
N GLY A 20 -9.94 -1.32 1.69
CA GLY A 20 -8.56 -0.91 1.47
C GLY A 20 -7.56 -1.71 2.29
N VAL A 21 -6.29 -1.35 2.17
CA VAL A 21 -5.16 -2.02 2.82
C VAL A 21 -4.44 -1.10 3.80
N ILE A 22 -3.89 -1.69 4.86
CA ILE A 22 -3.02 -1.02 5.83
C ILE A 22 -1.61 -1.58 5.63
N VAL A 23 -0.66 -0.72 5.25
CA VAL A 23 0.73 -1.10 4.94
C VAL A 23 1.72 -0.68 6.04
N GLN A 24 1.28 0.14 6.98
CA GLN A 24 2.11 0.79 7.99
C GLN A 24 2.52 -0.14 9.14
N LEU A 25 1.90 -1.33 9.26
CA LEU A 25 2.07 -2.22 10.40
C LEU A 25 3.13 -3.31 10.21
N GLY A 26 3.71 -3.46 9.02
CA GLY A 26 4.66 -4.56 8.74
C GLY A 26 6.09 -4.14 8.42
N GLY A 27 6.47 -2.90 8.73
CA GLY A 27 7.82 -2.37 8.50
C GLY A 27 8.15 -2.14 7.02
N GLN A 28 9.44 -2.20 6.67
CA GLN A 28 9.97 -1.80 5.35
C GLN A 28 9.34 -2.53 4.16
N THR A 29 9.04 -3.82 4.31
CA THR A 29 8.55 -4.64 3.19
C THR A 29 7.19 -4.17 2.66
N PRO A 30 6.12 -4.03 3.48
CA PRO A 30 4.86 -3.47 3.00
C PRO A 30 4.93 -1.98 2.68
N LEU A 31 5.82 -1.19 3.29
CA LEU A 31 6.01 0.20 2.90
C LEU A 31 6.50 0.33 1.45
N LYS A 32 7.45 -0.51 1.02
CA LYS A 32 7.91 -0.57 -0.38
C LYS A 32 6.82 -1.02 -1.37
N LEU A 33 5.80 -1.74 -0.89
CA LEU A 33 4.67 -2.15 -1.71
C LEU A 33 3.62 -1.04 -1.87
N SER A 34 3.64 -0.02 -1.01
CA SER A 34 2.62 1.03 -0.98
C SER A 34 2.47 1.75 -2.33
N LEU A 35 3.57 2.14 -2.96
CA LEU A 35 3.59 2.77 -4.29
C LEU A 35 3.01 1.85 -5.39
N ALA A 36 3.33 0.56 -5.35
CA ALA A 36 2.82 -0.41 -6.32
C ALA A 36 1.32 -0.64 -6.15
N LEU A 37 0.83 -0.68 -4.91
CA LEU A 37 -0.59 -0.83 -4.59
C LEU A 37 -1.38 0.42 -4.99
N GLU A 38 -0.85 1.61 -4.71
CA GLU A 38 -1.44 2.88 -5.15
C GLU A 38 -1.50 2.99 -6.68
N SER A 39 -0.40 2.65 -7.38
CA SER A 39 -0.36 2.62 -8.84
C SER A 39 -1.34 1.61 -9.45
N ALA A 40 -1.65 0.53 -8.72
CA ALA A 40 -2.67 -0.46 -9.10
C ALA A 40 -4.11 -0.01 -8.78
N GLY A 41 -4.31 1.19 -8.22
CA GLY A 41 -5.62 1.72 -7.85
C GLY A 41 -6.19 1.13 -6.56
N ILE A 42 -5.37 0.49 -5.73
CA ILE A 42 -5.80 -0.10 -4.47
C ILE A 42 -5.81 0.99 -3.38
N PRO A 43 -6.95 1.22 -2.70
CA PRO A 43 -7.01 2.21 -1.64
C PRO A 43 -6.17 1.79 -0.43
N ILE A 44 -5.21 2.63 -0.07
CA ILE A 44 -4.43 2.51 1.17
C ILE A 44 -5.12 3.33 2.26
N LEU A 45 -5.33 2.72 3.42
CA LEU A 45 -5.97 3.32 4.57
C LEU A 45 -4.92 3.89 5.53
N GLY A 46 -5.25 5.02 6.17
CA GLY A 46 -4.37 5.69 7.12
C GLY A 46 -3.41 6.67 6.44
N THR A 47 -2.17 6.74 6.94
CA THR A 47 -1.12 7.61 6.39
C THR A 47 -0.84 7.25 4.93
N SER A 48 -0.94 8.25 4.05
CA SER A 48 -0.69 8.08 2.62
C SER A 48 0.76 7.64 2.34
N PRO A 49 1.01 6.83 1.30
CA PRO A 49 2.35 6.44 0.87
C PRO A 49 3.31 7.63 0.72
N ASP A 50 2.88 8.73 0.10
CA ASP A 50 3.71 9.95 -0.05
C ASP A 50 4.14 10.56 1.29
N ALA A 51 3.26 10.53 2.30
CA ALA A 51 3.60 11.02 3.64
C ALA A 51 4.56 10.08 4.39
N ILE A 52 4.56 8.78 4.07
CA ILE A 52 5.51 7.81 4.60
C ILE A 52 6.88 8.00 3.92
N ASP A 53 6.88 8.11 2.59
CA ASP A 53 8.08 8.37 1.78
C ASP A 53 8.78 9.66 2.23
N LEU A 54 8.01 10.74 2.44
CA LEU A 54 8.53 12.01 2.98
C LEU A 54 9.17 11.86 4.36
N ALA A 55 8.66 10.95 5.21
CA ALA A 55 9.19 10.75 6.56
C ALA A 55 10.44 9.85 6.57
N GLU A 56 10.60 8.97 5.59
CA GLU A 56 11.77 8.08 5.47
C GLU A 56 12.92 8.72 4.67
N ASP A 57 12.61 9.60 3.73
CA ASP A 57 13.60 10.26 2.89
C ASP A 57 14.21 11.50 3.56
N ARG A 58 15.40 11.31 4.15
CA ARG A 58 16.18 12.38 4.79
C ARG A 58 16.68 13.46 3.82
N GLU A 59 16.60 13.24 2.51
CA GLU A 59 16.99 14.22 1.49
C GLU A 59 15.81 15.10 1.02
N ARG A 60 14.56 14.74 1.35
CA ARG A 60 13.36 15.58 1.11
C ARG A 60 13.05 16.52 2.29
N PHE A 61 13.85 16.48 3.36
CA PHE A 61 13.81 17.40 4.50
C PHE A 61 14.66 18.65 4.31
#